data_AF-A0A1E5WIQ4-F1
#
_entry.id   AF-A0A1E5WIQ4-F1
#
_cell.length_a   1.000
_cell.length_b   1.000
_cell.length_c   1.000
_cell.angle_alpha   90.00
_cell.angle_beta   90.00
_cell.angle_gamma   90.00
#
_symmetry.space_group_name_H-M   'P 1'
#
loop_
_entity.id
_entity.type
_entity.pdbx_description
1 polymer ?
#
loop_
_entity_poly.entity_id
_entity_poly.type
_entity_poly.pdbx_seq_one_letter_code
_entity_poly.pdbx_strand_id
1 'polypeptide(L)'
;MRCNERSSQAERYVSDLDGEDNALLGGDMSWDDDVGMSFPLRHGWVDTWSHLEPQADFGSSWTYDGIWTEEINVFNGFMAPLSSLKKRPDRFICKMKDYRLKSIVVIGSDGVGLQYQRQLMRPPGLH
;
A
#
# COMPACT_ATOMS: atom_id res chain seq x y z
N MET A 1 -19.78 3.60 6.70
CA MET A 1 -19.67 4.79 7.59
C MET A 1 -18.25 5.07 8.13
N ARG A 2 -17.22 4.23 7.91
CA ARG A 2 -15.82 4.47 8.35
C ARG A 2 -14.94 5.24 7.36
N CYS A 3 -15.31 5.31 6.08
CA CYS A 3 -14.51 6.00 5.06
C CYS A 3 -14.42 7.52 5.30
N ASN A 4 -15.50 8.12 5.83
CA ASN A 4 -15.55 9.55 6.11
C ASN A 4 -14.61 9.96 7.26
N GLU A 5 -14.55 9.17 8.33
CA GLU A 5 -13.69 9.50 9.48
C GLU A 5 -12.21 9.48 9.11
N ARG A 6 -11.76 8.45 8.39
CA ARG A 6 -10.39 8.35 7.87
C ARG A 6 -10.04 9.54 6.97
N SER A 7 -10.95 9.91 6.07
CA SER A 7 -10.76 11.04 5.16
C SER A 7 -10.70 12.38 5.91
N SER A 8 -11.58 12.60 6.89
CA SER A 8 -11.55 13.81 7.72
C SER A 8 -10.30 13.92 8.59
N GLN A 9 -9.78 12.80 9.10
CA GLN A 9 -8.50 12.78 9.81
C GLN A 9 -7.34 13.16 8.88
N ALA A 10 -7.29 12.58 7.68
CA ALA A 10 -6.28 12.91 6.67
C ALA A 10 -6.33 14.39 6.28
N GLU A 11 -7.52 14.93 6.02
CA GLU A 11 -7.73 16.35 5.72
C GLU A 11 -7.25 17.25 6.86
N ARG A 12 -7.51 16.88 8.11
CA ARG A 12 -7.08 17.64 9.29
C ARG A 12 -5.56 17.69 9.38
N TYR A 13 -4.87 16.56 9.27
CA TYR A 13 -3.40 16.54 9.33
C TYR A 13 -2.75 17.36 8.21
N VAL A 14 -3.27 17.24 6.99
CA VAL A 14 -2.78 18.05 5.85
C VAL A 14 -3.05 19.53 6.10
N SER A 15 -4.22 19.88 6.62
CA SER A 15 -4.59 21.27 6.93
C SER A 15 -3.71 21.88 8.02
N ASP A 16 -3.43 21.12 9.09
CA ASP A 16 -2.67 21.59 10.25
C ASP A 16 -1.21 21.88 9.87
N LEU A 17 -0.67 21.16 8.88
CA LEU A 17 0.72 21.32 8.40
C LEU A 17 0.83 22.17 7.11
N ASP A 18 -0.29 22.70 6.60
CA ASP A 18 -0.31 23.38 5.30
C ASP A 18 0.45 24.71 5.31
N GLY A 19 0.74 25.28 6.49
CA GLY A 19 1.57 26.47 6.65
C GLY A 19 3.08 26.20 6.58
N GLU A 20 3.52 24.96 6.77
CA GLU A 20 4.95 24.63 6.88
C GLU A 20 5.63 24.56 5.52
N ASP A 21 6.83 25.11 5.34
CA ASP A 21 7.53 25.04 4.05
C ASP A 21 7.96 23.58 3.69
N ASN A 22 8.24 22.77 4.72
CA ASN A 22 8.57 21.35 4.56
C ASN A 22 7.83 20.52 5.61
N ALA A 23 7.03 19.54 5.18
CA ALA A 23 6.26 18.66 6.03
C ALA A 23 6.22 17.24 5.46
N LEU A 24 6.28 16.25 6.35
CA LEU A 24 6.15 14.82 6.04
C LEU A 24 5.13 14.20 7.00
N LEU A 25 4.07 13.64 6.43
CA LEU A 25 3.10 12.80 7.10
C LEU A 25 3.37 11.36 6.70
N GLY A 26 3.42 10.45 7.66
CA GLY A 26 3.70 9.06 7.35
C GLY A 26 3.25 8.06 8.41
N GLY A 27 3.08 6.81 7.98
CA GLY A 27 2.67 5.68 8.81
C GLY A 27 1.55 4.88 8.17
N ASP A 28 0.99 3.94 8.92
CA ASP A 28 -0.22 3.20 8.55
C ASP A 28 -1.42 4.17 8.50
N MET A 29 -1.78 4.57 7.28
CA MET A 29 -2.95 5.40 7.02
C MET A 29 -4.20 4.56 6.81
N SER A 30 -4.06 3.23 6.81
CA SER A 30 -5.09 2.27 6.46
C SER A 30 -5.81 2.67 5.17
N TRP A 31 -5.08 3.28 4.24
CA TRP A 31 -5.63 3.82 2.99
C TRP A 31 -5.70 2.72 1.95
N ASP A 32 -6.84 2.63 1.27
CA ASP A 32 -7.15 1.56 0.34
C ASP A 32 -7.49 2.17 -1.02
N ASP A 33 -6.66 1.88 -2.02
CA ASP A 33 -6.83 2.39 -3.39
C ASP A 33 -8.07 1.78 -4.07
N ASP A 34 -8.52 0.59 -3.65
CA ASP A 34 -9.69 -0.09 -4.22
C ASP A 34 -11.01 0.60 -3.85
N VAL A 35 -11.01 1.45 -2.82
CA VAL A 35 -12.21 2.17 -2.35
C VAL A 35 -12.47 3.47 -3.14
N GLY A 36 -11.67 3.73 -4.19
CA GLY A 36 -11.95 4.79 -5.18
C GLY A 36 -11.83 6.22 -4.63
N MET A 37 -11.25 6.40 -3.44
CA MET A 37 -11.00 7.71 -2.87
C MET A 37 -9.51 8.00 -2.87
N SER A 38 -9.09 8.93 -3.71
CA SER A 38 -7.75 9.51 -3.64
C SER A 38 -7.52 10.15 -2.28
N PHE A 39 -6.30 10.07 -1.77
CA PHE A 39 -5.91 10.81 -0.58
C PHE A 39 -6.15 12.31 -0.79
N PRO A 40 -6.70 13.06 0.19
CA PRO A 40 -7.05 14.47 0.04
C PRO A 40 -5.78 15.36 0.03
N LEU A 41 -5.08 15.37 -1.11
CA LEU A 41 -3.89 16.17 -1.31
C LEU A 41 -4.26 17.64 -1.56
N ARG A 42 -3.58 18.55 -0.87
CA ARG A 42 -3.61 20.00 -1.16
C ARG A 42 -2.51 20.38 -2.14
N HIS A 43 -2.58 21.59 -2.67
CA HIS A 43 -1.56 22.10 -3.58
C HIS A 43 -0.16 22.04 -2.95
N GLY A 44 0.81 21.47 -3.69
CA GLY A 44 2.18 21.29 -3.22
C GLY A 44 2.42 20.04 -2.37
N TRP A 45 1.37 19.32 -1.96
CA TRP A 45 1.48 18.02 -1.33
C TRP A 45 1.50 16.91 -2.37
N VAL A 46 2.27 15.86 -2.08
CA VAL A 46 2.51 14.74 -2.99
C VAL A 46 2.51 13.43 -2.19
N ASP A 47 1.86 12.39 -2.72
CA ASP A 47 2.09 11.02 -2.29
C ASP A 47 3.45 10.56 -2.81
N THR A 48 4.38 10.35 -1.87
CA THR A 48 5.78 10.01 -2.18
C THR A 48 5.88 8.76 -3.04
N TRP A 49 5.01 7.78 -2.80
CA TRP A 49 5.01 6.52 -3.51
C TRP A 49 4.53 6.72 -4.95
N SER A 50 3.39 7.37 -5.13
CA SER A 50 2.83 7.62 -6.46
C SER A 50 3.73 8.53 -7.31
N HIS A 51 4.53 9.39 -6.66
CA HIS A 51 5.47 10.27 -7.33
C HIS A 51 6.76 9.56 -7.78
N LEU A 52 7.35 8.75 -6.91
CA LEU A 52 8.64 8.09 -7.18
C LEU A 52 8.47 6.77 -7.95
N GLU A 53 7.37 6.06 -7.71
CA GLU A 53 7.09 4.75 -8.28
C GLU A 53 5.68 4.74 -8.93
N PRO A 54 5.43 5.54 -9.97
CA PRO A 54 4.11 5.63 -10.63
C PRO A 54 3.67 4.32 -11.31
N GLN A 55 4.56 3.33 -11.42
CA GLN A 55 4.29 2.00 -11.97
C GLN A 55 4.28 0.89 -10.89
N ALA A 56 4.33 1.25 -9.60
CA ALA A 56 4.36 0.33 -8.47
C ALA A 56 3.14 -0.60 -8.36
N ASP A 57 2.01 -0.22 -8.96
CA ASP A 57 0.75 -0.98 -8.93
C ASP A 57 0.89 -2.38 -9.55
N PHE A 58 2.00 -2.65 -10.25
CA PHE A 58 2.34 -3.94 -10.86
C PHE A 58 3.12 -4.92 -9.95
N GLY A 59 2.98 -4.80 -8.62
CA GLY A 59 3.08 -5.97 -7.74
C GLY A 59 4.29 -6.10 -6.80
N SER A 60 5.14 -5.09 -6.66
CA SER A 60 6.34 -5.15 -5.79
C SER A 60 6.33 -4.17 -4.61
N SER A 61 5.26 -3.42 -4.42
CA SER A 61 5.23 -2.23 -3.56
C SER A 61 4.27 -2.30 -2.39
N TRP A 62 3.80 -3.50 -2.04
CA TRP A 62 2.86 -3.69 -0.95
C TRP A 62 3.56 -3.56 0.40
N THR A 63 2.96 -2.82 1.33
CA THR A 63 3.43 -2.72 2.72
C THR A 63 2.66 -3.68 3.63
N TYR A 64 1.57 -4.26 3.14
CA TYR A 64 0.80 -5.31 3.79
C TYR A 64 0.54 -6.48 2.83
N ASP A 65 0.88 -7.70 3.27
CA ASP A 65 0.58 -8.95 2.57
C ASP A 65 -0.21 -9.90 3.50
N GLY A 66 -1.53 -9.90 3.31
CA GLY A 66 -2.49 -10.71 4.05
C GLY A 66 -2.60 -12.16 3.58
N ILE A 67 -1.86 -12.58 2.52
CA ILE A 67 -1.89 -13.96 2.01
C ILE A 67 -1.60 -14.99 3.12
N TRP A 68 -0.75 -14.62 4.08
CA TRP A 68 -0.37 -15.49 5.20
C TRP A 68 -1.49 -15.69 6.24
N THR A 69 -2.53 -14.86 6.21
CA THR A 69 -3.64 -14.90 7.18
C THR A 69 -4.81 -15.76 6.66
N GLU A 70 -4.80 -16.11 5.37
CA GLU A 70 -5.84 -16.96 4.78
C GLU A 70 -5.45 -18.44 4.84
N GLU A 71 -5.78 -19.09 5.96
CA GLU A 71 -5.91 -20.55 5.95
C GLU A 71 -7.16 -20.93 5.12
N ILE A 72 -6.95 -21.39 3.90
CA ILE A 72 -8.01 -21.84 2.97
C ILE A 72 -8.96 -22.87 3.63
N ASN A 73 -8.43 -23.67 4.55
CA ASN A 73 -9.18 -24.67 5.31
C ASN A 73 -10.07 -24.07 6.42
N VAL A 74 -9.78 -22.85 6.87
CA VAL A 74 -10.57 -22.11 7.88
C VAL A 74 -11.70 -21.31 7.23
N PHE A 75 -11.57 -20.93 5.96
CA PHE A 75 -12.57 -20.16 5.20
C PHE A 75 -13.42 -21.01 4.25
N ASN A 76 -13.76 -22.26 4.61
CA ASN A 76 -14.63 -23.14 3.80
C ASN A 76 -14.20 -23.27 2.32
N GLY A 77 -12.89 -23.20 2.02
CA GLY A 77 -12.37 -23.26 0.66
C GLY A 77 -12.47 -21.95 -0.13
N PHE A 78 -12.83 -20.83 0.51
CA PHE A 78 -12.80 -19.50 -0.10
C PHE A 78 -11.39 -18.90 -0.02
N MET A 79 -10.88 -18.45 -1.16
CA MET A 79 -9.69 -17.60 -1.25
C MET A 79 -10.14 -16.18 -1.62
N ALA A 80 -9.75 -15.18 -0.84
CA ALA A 80 -10.03 -13.81 -1.22
C ALA A 80 -9.20 -13.39 -2.46
N PRO A 81 -9.71 -12.46 -3.28
CA PRO A 81 -8.95 -11.91 -4.39
C PRO A 81 -7.58 -11.37 -3.95
N LEU A 82 -6.52 -11.62 -4.71
CA LEU A 82 -5.16 -11.12 -4.43
C LEU A 82 -5.12 -9.60 -4.19
N SER A 83 -5.95 -8.82 -4.88
CA SER A 83 -6.09 -7.37 -4.67
C SER A 83 -6.59 -7.01 -3.26
N SER A 84 -7.43 -7.85 -2.66
CA SER A 84 -7.91 -7.64 -1.30
C SER A 84 -6.93 -8.09 -0.21
N LEU A 85 -5.92 -8.89 -0.58
CA LEU A 85 -4.91 -9.43 0.32
C LEU A 85 -3.62 -8.62 0.32
N LYS A 86 -3.29 -7.95 -0.78
CA LYS A 86 -2.10 -7.11 -0.89
C LYS A 86 -2.50 -5.66 -0.92
N LYS A 87 -2.07 -4.90 0.09
CA LYS A 87 -2.44 -3.48 0.25
C LYS A 87 -1.22 -2.63 0.57
N ARG A 88 -1.37 -1.32 0.40
CA ARG A 88 -0.38 -0.31 0.78
C ARG A 88 -1.00 0.69 1.76
N PRO A 89 -1.30 0.23 3.00
CA PRO A 89 -1.84 1.10 4.04
C PRO A 89 -0.79 2.09 4.55
N ASP A 90 0.50 1.72 4.55
CA ASP A 90 1.58 2.61 4.92
C ASP A 90 1.90 3.57 3.78
N ARG A 91 1.81 4.87 4.06
CA ARG A 91 2.12 5.91 3.08
C ARG A 91 2.96 7.01 3.67
N PHE A 92 3.60 7.75 2.76
CA PHE A 92 4.29 8.99 3.06
C PHE A 92 3.74 10.09 2.15
N ILE A 93 3.13 11.11 2.75
CA ILE A 93 2.57 12.27 2.08
C ILE A 93 3.38 13.48 2.49
N CYS A 94 3.92 14.23 1.54
CA CYS A 94 4.84 15.32 1.87
C CYS A 94 4.61 16.58 1.04
N LYS A 95 4.99 17.70 1.63
CA LYS A 95 5.21 18.99 0.95
C LYS A 95 6.65 19.38 1.23
N MET A 96 7.45 19.57 0.18
CA MET A 96 8.89 19.83 0.31
C MET A 96 9.26 20.98 -0.62
N LYS A 97 9.56 22.14 -0.05
CA LYS A 97 10.05 23.32 -0.78
C LYS A 97 11.56 23.28 -0.98
N ASP A 98 12.29 22.88 0.07
CA ASP A 98 13.75 22.93 0.11
C ASP A 98 14.40 21.58 -0.22
N TYR A 99 13.60 20.51 -0.23
CA TYR A 99 14.07 19.15 -0.47
C TYR A 99 13.45 18.54 -1.72
N ARG A 100 14.15 17.57 -2.30
CA ARG A 100 13.63 16.76 -3.42
C ARG A 100 13.55 15.31 -2.99
N LEU A 101 12.44 14.67 -3.36
CA LEU A 101 12.27 13.23 -3.22
C LEU A 101 13.26 12.51 -4.15
N LYS A 102 13.97 11.52 -3.62
CA LYS A 102 14.99 10.78 -4.36
C LYS A 102 14.62 9.32 -4.58
N SER A 103 14.17 8.64 -3.54
CA SER A 103 13.88 7.20 -3.57
C SER A 103 12.97 6.83 -2.41
N ILE A 104 12.17 5.79 -2.60
CA ILE A 104 11.39 5.12 -1.57
C ILE A 104 11.63 3.62 -1.70
N VAL A 105 11.82 2.93 -0.58
CA VAL A 105 12.21 1.51 -0.58
C VAL A 105 11.44 0.81 0.53
N VAL A 106 10.83 -0.35 0.21
CA VAL A 106 10.31 -1.26 1.23
C VAL A 106 11.49 -1.93 1.93
N ILE A 107 11.55 -1.82 3.25
CA ILE A 107 12.54 -2.51 4.09
C ILE A 107 11.87 -3.65 4.87
N GLY A 108 12.66 -4.63 5.32
CA GLY A 108 12.15 -5.75 6.11
C GLY A 108 11.38 -6.80 5.29
N SER A 109 11.46 -6.74 3.97
CA SER A 109 10.95 -7.77 3.04
C SER A 109 11.83 -9.02 3.01
N ASP A 110 13.09 -8.91 3.46
CA ASP A 110 14.03 -10.02 3.64
C ASP A 110 13.62 -10.89 4.86
N GLY A 111 12.59 -11.72 4.68
CA GLY A 111 12.15 -12.68 5.69
C GLY A 111 10.63 -12.83 5.85
N VAL A 112 9.81 -12.08 5.12
CA VAL A 112 8.35 -12.28 5.13
C VAL A 112 7.99 -13.40 4.15
N GLY A 113 8.23 -14.65 4.58
CA GLY A 113 7.57 -15.83 4.02
C GLY A 113 8.44 -16.79 3.23
N LEU A 114 8.12 -18.09 3.36
CA LEU A 114 8.64 -19.14 2.48
C LEU A 114 8.30 -18.82 1.02
N GLN A 115 9.30 -18.76 0.14
CA GLN A 115 9.06 -18.66 -1.30
C GLN A 115 8.48 -19.99 -1.81
N TYR A 116 7.17 -20.05 -2.04
CA TYR A 116 6.56 -21.22 -2.67
C TYR A 116 6.69 -21.13 -4.19
N GLN A 117 7.61 -21.90 -4.75
CA GLN A 117 7.73 -22.03 -6.20
C GLN A 117 6.67 -23.04 -6.69
N ARG A 118 5.65 -22.58 -7.41
CA ARG A 118 4.62 -23.45 -7.99
C ARG A 118 5.25 -24.31 -9.10
N GLN A 119 5.66 -25.53 -8.77
CA GLN A 119 6.05 -26.53 -9.76
C GLN A 119 4.78 -27.12 -10.37
N LEU A 120 4.52 -26.80 -11.65
CA LEU A 120 3.50 -27.50 -12.45
C LEU A 120 3.95 -28.95 -12.62
N MET A 121 3.54 -29.81 -11.70
CA MET A 121 3.65 -31.25 -11.85
C MET A 121 2.74 -31.64 -13.02
N ARG A 122 3.34 -32.02 -14.15
CA ARG A 122 2.59 -32.65 -15.24
C ARG A 122 1.99 -33.94 -14.66
N PRO A 123 0.68 -34.21 -14.83
CA PRO A 123 0.12 -35.47 -14.40
C PRO A 123 0.84 -36.60 -15.13
N PRO A 124 1.24 -37.67 -14.42
CA PRO A 124 1.87 -38.82 -15.07
C PRO A 124 0.86 -39.50 -15.98
N GLY A 125 1.14 -39.52 -17.29
CA GLY A 125 0.43 -40.42 -18.21
C GLY A 125 -0.21 -39.82 -19.47
N LEU A 126 0.38 -38.81 -20.12
CA LEU A 126 0.05 -38.48 -21.51
C LEU A 126 1.33 -38.50 -22.35
N HIS A 127 1.52 -39.60 -23.08
CA HIS A 127 2.45 -39.74 -24.20
C HIS A 127 1.81 -39.16 -25.46
#